data_AF-A0A8I3A5X2-F1
#
_entry.id   AF-A0A8I3A5X2-F1
#
_cell.length_a   1.000
_cell.length_b   1.000
_cell.length_c   1.000
_cell.angle_alpha   90.00
_cell.angle_beta   90.00
_cell.angle_gamma   90.00
#
_symmetry.space_group_name_H-M   'P 1'
#
loop_
_entity.id
_entity.type
_entity.pdbx_description
1 polymer ?
#
loop_
_entity_poly.entity_id
_entity_poly.type
_entity_poly.pdbx_seq_one_letter_code
_entity_poly.pdbx_strand_id
1 'polypeptide(L)'
;MIWDAYISLQGWSDNDTPITNKCPIKKQCAADILTIFSDHCTVKFCHENGKVEELKRRWCNVCKDDKKYVQKHTKWKAFHVSSNLLCRQHIQSHYALYKEHCRELVLTEHHHAMPRKIVKANTEVLKGSQQTLDGVFQRAAPKEFSQESVLKAVAEFVVCDDQSLLVASNASFRNCLVAMRPKSITADFPSTHDVSVYIHTDFVKYMDGL
;
A
#
# COMPACT_ATOMS: atom_id res chain seq x y z
N MET A 1 -36.04 50.24 5.24
CA MET A 1 -36.37 50.08 3.81
C MET A 1 -35.41 49.05 3.26
N ILE A 2 -35.98 47.89 2.95
CA ILE A 2 -35.33 46.63 2.58
C ILE A 2 -35.30 46.59 1.05
N TRP A 3 -34.15 46.27 0.47
CA TRP A 3 -34.07 45.80 -0.91
C TRP A 3 -33.22 44.54 -0.90
N ASP A 4 -33.93 43.41 -0.95
CA ASP A 4 -33.40 42.09 -1.26
C ASP A 4 -32.93 42.06 -2.72
N ALA A 5 -31.69 41.64 -2.95
CA ALA A 5 -31.21 41.25 -4.25
C ALA A 5 -31.01 39.73 -4.26
N TYR A 6 -32.05 39.07 -4.73
CA TYR A 6 -32.12 37.66 -5.07
C TYR A 6 -31.32 37.42 -6.37
N ILE A 7 -30.23 36.66 -6.31
CA ILE A 7 -29.62 36.06 -7.50
C ILE A 7 -29.61 34.55 -7.32
N SER A 8 -30.46 33.92 -8.13
CA SER A 8 -30.55 32.48 -8.36
C SER A 8 -29.93 32.20 -9.74
N LEU A 9 -28.85 31.42 -9.77
CA LEU A 9 -28.32 30.74 -10.96
C LEU A 9 -27.78 29.40 -10.45
N GLN A 10 -28.60 28.35 -10.46
CA GLN A 10 -28.71 27.35 -11.53
C GLN A 10 -27.41 26.57 -11.80
N GLY A 11 -27.35 25.39 -11.19
CA GLY A 11 -27.15 24.12 -11.91
C GLY A 11 -25.81 23.88 -12.57
N TRP A 12 -24.79 23.55 -11.77
CA TRP A 12 -23.75 22.63 -12.24
C TRP A 12 -24.28 21.20 -12.12
N SER A 13 -24.39 20.52 -13.27
CA SER A 13 -24.69 19.09 -13.32
C SER A 13 -23.42 18.32 -13.01
N ASP A 14 -23.27 17.90 -11.76
CA ASP A 14 -22.31 16.89 -11.35
C ASP A 14 -22.71 15.54 -11.96
N ASN A 15 -22.29 15.30 -13.21
CA ASN A 15 -22.14 13.93 -13.72
C ASN A 15 -20.72 13.45 -13.43
N ASP A 16 -20.28 13.62 -12.20
CA ASP A 16 -19.23 12.80 -11.62
C ASP A 16 -19.93 11.63 -10.94
N THR A 17 -20.05 10.51 -11.67
CA THR A 17 -20.23 9.22 -11.02
C THR A 17 -19.21 9.13 -9.89
N PRO A 18 -19.62 8.95 -8.62
CA PRO A 18 -18.66 8.75 -7.56
C PRO A 18 -17.95 7.45 -7.91
N ILE A 19 -16.68 7.55 -8.31
CA ILE A 19 -15.77 6.42 -8.24
C ILE A 19 -15.68 6.13 -6.75
N THR A 20 -16.60 5.30 -6.26
CA THR A 20 -16.51 4.72 -4.95
C THR A 20 -15.35 3.74 -5.03
N ASN A 21 -14.12 4.27 -4.92
CA ASN A 21 -13.02 3.56 -4.30
C ASN A 21 -13.43 3.34 -2.84
N LYS A 22 -14.42 2.46 -2.64
CA LYS A 22 -14.65 1.81 -1.36
C LYS A 22 -13.41 0.94 -1.18
N CYS A 23 -12.38 1.54 -0.61
CA CYS A 23 -11.29 0.82 0.00
C CYS A 23 -11.96 -0.25 0.88
N PRO A 24 -11.82 -1.55 0.57
CA PRO A 24 -12.55 -2.58 1.28
C PRO A 24 -12.28 -2.37 2.77
N ILE A 25 -13.35 -2.17 3.54
CA ILE A 25 -13.27 -1.99 4.99
C ILE A 25 -12.33 -3.07 5.50
N LYS A 26 -11.25 -2.72 6.21
CA LYS A 26 -10.09 -3.60 6.53
C LYS A 26 -10.45 -5.03 7.00
N LYS A 27 -11.66 -5.23 7.53
CA LYS A 27 -12.25 -6.54 7.88
C LYS A 27 -12.48 -7.47 6.68
N GLN A 28 -12.88 -6.95 5.51
CA GLN A 28 -13.08 -7.77 4.30
C GLN A 28 -11.75 -8.34 3.77
N CYS A 29 -10.64 -7.63 3.98
CA CYS A 29 -9.31 -8.06 3.52
C CYS A 29 -8.71 -9.24 4.30
N ALA A 30 -9.36 -9.78 5.33
CA ALA A 30 -8.85 -10.90 6.14
C ALA A 30 -9.88 -12.02 6.36
N ALA A 31 -11.01 -11.98 5.65
CA ALA A 31 -12.03 -13.03 5.75
C ALA A 31 -11.48 -14.40 5.31
N ASP A 32 -10.58 -14.40 4.32
CA ASP A 32 -9.88 -15.60 3.85
C ASP A 32 -9.05 -16.26 4.96
N ILE A 33 -8.39 -15.47 5.81
CA ILE A 33 -7.56 -16.00 6.90
C ILE A 33 -8.42 -16.74 7.93
N LEU A 34 -9.61 -16.22 8.21
CA LEU A 34 -10.55 -16.81 9.16
C LEU A 34 -11.13 -18.16 8.74
N THR A 35 -10.93 -18.57 7.48
CA THR A 35 -11.33 -19.91 7.01
C THR A 35 -10.49 -21.03 7.62
N ILE A 36 -9.24 -20.73 7.99
CA ILE A 36 -8.29 -21.70 8.56
C ILE A 36 -7.91 -21.32 9.99
N PHE A 37 -7.87 -20.02 10.29
CA PHE A 37 -7.49 -19.51 11.60
C PHE A 37 -8.70 -19.13 12.44
N SER A 38 -8.57 -19.28 13.75
CA SER A 38 -9.49 -18.67 14.69
C SER A 38 -9.42 -17.14 14.66
N ASP A 39 -10.41 -16.50 15.28
CA ASP A 39 -10.28 -15.12 15.72
C ASP A 39 -9.10 -14.94 16.69
N HIS A 40 -8.69 -13.68 16.88
CA HIS A 40 -7.68 -13.35 17.88
C HIS A 40 -8.18 -13.74 19.27
N CYS A 41 -7.44 -14.60 19.94
CA CYS A 41 -7.68 -14.98 21.32
C CYS A 41 -6.44 -14.68 22.16
N THR A 42 -6.67 -14.41 23.43
CA THR A 42 -5.60 -14.19 24.40
C THR A 42 -5.41 -15.46 25.20
N VAL A 43 -4.19 -15.99 25.20
CA VAL A 43 -3.84 -17.23 25.89
C VAL A 43 -2.70 -16.93 26.86
N LYS A 44 -2.82 -17.44 28.09
CA LYS A 44 -1.78 -17.38 29.11
C LYS A 44 -0.97 -18.67 29.07
N PHE A 45 0.33 -18.55 28.81
CA PHE A 45 1.28 -19.66 28.86
C PHE A 45 2.03 -19.61 30.18
N CYS A 46 1.90 -20.67 30.98
CA CYS A 46 2.68 -20.84 32.19
C CYS A 46 3.95 -21.62 31.85
N HIS A 47 5.10 -21.02 32.07
CA HIS A 47 6.39 -21.69 31.94
C HIS A 47 6.74 -22.43 33.24
N GLU A 48 7.62 -23.42 33.17
CA GLU A 48 8.07 -24.21 34.34
C GLU A 48 8.67 -23.33 35.44
N ASN A 49 9.26 -22.20 35.05
CA ASN A 49 9.86 -21.22 35.97
C ASN A 49 8.82 -20.36 36.72
N GLY A 50 7.52 -20.65 36.58
CA GLY A 50 6.42 -19.87 37.18
C GLY A 50 6.12 -18.56 36.45
N LYS A 51 6.88 -18.19 35.41
CA LYS A 51 6.59 -17.02 34.57
C LYS A 51 5.33 -17.26 33.74
N VAL A 52 4.39 -16.32 33.80
CA VAL A 52 3.18 -16.34 32.97
C VAL A 52 3.33 -15.33 31.84
N GLU A 53 3.20 -15.78 30.59
CA GLU A 53 3.22 -14.93 29.40
C GLU A 53 1.82 -14.90 28.76
N GLU A 54 1.24 -13.71 28.67
CA GLU A 54 -0.06 -13.49 28.06
C GLU A 54 0.13 -12.99 26.62
N LEU A 55 -0.45 -13.72 25.66
CA LEU A 55 -0.23 -13.47 24.24
C LEU A 55 -1.56 -13.46 23.50
N LYS A 56 -1.83 -12.38 22.75
CA LYS A 56 -3.02 -12.24 21.89
C LYS A 56 -2.69 -12.61 20.45
N ARG A 57 -3.14 -13.79 19.99
CA ARG A 57 -2.76 -14.35 18.68
C ARG A 57 -3.88 -15.22 18.08
N ARG A 58 -3.62 -15.89 16.96
CA ARG A 58 -4.60 -16.78 16.28
C ARG A 58 -4.13 -18.23 16.31
N TRP A 59 -5.07 -19.15 16.41
CA TRP A 59 -4.81 -20.58 16.24
C TRP A 59 -5.03 -20.98 14.79
N CYS A 60 -4.11 -21.74 14.21
CA CYS A 60 -4.44 -22.54 13.03
C CYS A 60 -5.27 -23.74 13.51
N ASN A 61 -6.53 -23.83 13.09
CA ASN A 61 -7.43 -24.89 13.56
C ASN A 61 -6.92 -26.28 13.13
N VAL A 62 -6.35 -26.37 11.93
CA VAL A 62 -5.80 -27.62 11.38
C VAL A 62 -4.59 -28.12 12.19
N CYS A 63 -3.59 -27.25 12.42
CA CYS A 63 -2.39 -27.64 13.17
C CYS A 63 -2.66 -27.87 14.66
N LYS A 64 -3.68 -27.21 15.22
CA LYS A 64 -4.05 -27.36 16.63
C LYS A 64 -4.62 -28.75 16.91
N ASP A 65 -5.38 -29.31 15.96
CA ASP A 65 -6.09 -30.58 16.13
C ASP A 65 -5.26 -31.79 15.65
N ASP A 66 -4.22 -31.58 14.84
CA ASP A 66 -3.28 -32.63 14.44
C ASP A 66 -2.37 -33.06 15.61
N LYS A 67 -2.69 -34.22 16.21
CA LYS A 67 -1.92 -34.82 17.31
C LYS A 67 -0.45 -35.05 16.95
N LYS A 68 -0.14 -35.46 15.71
CA LYS A 68 1.25 -35.73 15.28
C LYS A 68 2.03 -34.42 15.21
N TYR A 69 1.40 -33.38 14.68
CA TYR A 69 2.00 -32.05 14.62
C TYR A 69 2.27 -31.51 16.03
N VAL A 70 1.27 -31.56 16.92
CA VAL A 70 1.41 -31.09 18.30
C VAL A 70 2.50 -31.86 19.06
N GLN A 71 2.61 -33.18 18.86
CA GLN A 71 3.65 -33.99 19.48
C GLN A 71 5.06 -33.58 19.01
N LYS A 72 5.22 -33.26 17.72
CA LYS A 72 6.52 -32.87 17.14
C LYS A 72 6.93 -31.43 17.44
N HIS A 73 5.97 -30.51 17.48
CA HIS A 73 6.22 -29.07 17.41
C HIS A 73 5.67 -28.28 18.59
N THR A 74 4.98 -28.93 19.53
CA THR A 74 4.21 -28.33 20.63
C THR A 74 3.03 -27.49 20.15
N LYS A 75 2.03 -27.27 21.01
CA LYS A 75 0.88 -26.40 20.70
C LYS A 75 1.31 -24.96 20.41
N TRP A 76 2.44 -24.51 20.94
CA TRP A 76 2.91 -23.14 20.77
C TRP A 76 3.18 -22.80 19.29
N LYS A 77 3.66 -23.76 18.48
CA LYS A 77 3.88 -23.55 17.04
C LYS A 77 2.59 -23.44 16.22
N ALA A 78 1.46 -23.92 16.73
CA ALA A 78 0.15 -23.72 16.10
C ALA A 78 -0.48 -22.35 16.46
N PHE A 79 0.16 -21.56 17.35
CA PHE A 79 -0.31 -20.27 17.82
C PHE A 79 0.48 -19.11 17.17
N HIS A 80 -0.05 -18.55 16.09
CA HIS A 80 0.67 -17.64 15.21
C HIS A 80 0.53 -16.17 15.64
N VAL A 81 1.67 -15.55 15.99
CA VAL A 81 1.81 -14.12 16.36
C VAL A 81 1.65 -13.17 15.18
N SER A 82 1.54 -13.74 13.99
CA SER A 82 2.17 -13.17 12.84
C SER A 82 1.21 -12.27 12.06
N SER A 83 1.77 -11.34 11.29
CA SER A 83 1.00 -10.49 10.39
C SER A 83 0.16 -11.33 9.42
N ASN A 84 -0.88 -10.73 8.82
CA ASN A 84 -1.73 -11.40 7.84
C ASN A 84 -0.93 -12.09 6.72
N LEU A 85 0.20 -11.52 6.31
CA LEU A 85 1.08 -12.12 5.31
C LEU A 85 1.67 -13.45 5.77
N LEU A 86 2.20 -13.51 6.99
CA LEU A 86 2.78 -14.72 7.55
C LEU A 86 1.71 -15.78 7.83
N CYS A 87 0.49 -15.37 8.22
CA CYS A 87 -0.65 -16.29 8.29
C CYS A 87 -0.94 -16.91 6.92
N ARG A 88 -0.98 -16.10 5.85
CA ARG A 88 -1.19 -16.61 4.47
C ARG A 88 -0.07 -17.52 3.99
N GLN A 89 1.17 -17.23 4.35
CA GLN A 89 2.28 -18.15 4.06
C GLN A 89 2.11 -19.49 4.77
N HIS A 90 1.62 -19.50 6.00
CA HIS A 90 1.28 -20.74 6.70
C HIS A 90 0.10 -21.48 6.04
N ILE A 91 -0.92 -20.76 5.56
CA ILE A 91 -2.05 -21.37 4.83
C ILE A 91 -1.59 -22.19 3.62
N GLN A 92 -0.44 -21.88 3.02
CA GLN A 92 0.10 -22.67 1.91
C GLN A 92 0.30 -24.16 2.27
N SER A 93 0.62 -24.51 3.53
CA SER A 93 0.72 -25.91 3.96
C SER A 93 -0.65 -26.60 4.10
N HIS A 94 -1.73 -25.82 4.15
CA HIS A 94 -3.12 -26.28 4.26
C HIS A 94 -3.97 -25.86 3.05
N TYR A 95 -3.32 -25.63 1.90
CA TYR A 95 -3.97 -25.01 0.75
C TYR A 95 -5.17 -25.80 0.21
N ALA A 96 -5.16 -27.13 0.29
CA ALA A 96 -6.29 -27.95 -0.15
C ALA A 96 -7.59 -27.62 0.61
N LEU A 97 -7.53 -27.62 1.94
CA LEU A 97 -8.67 -27.27 2.80
C LEU A 97 -9.07 -25.80 2.65
N TYR A 98 -8.07 -24.91 2.58
CA TYR A 98 -8.31 -23.49 2.35
C TYR A 98 -9.08 -23.24 1.05
N LYS A 99 -8.71 -23.92 -0.02
CA LYS A 99 -9.36 -23.80 -1.32
C LYS A 99 -10.82 -24.27 -1.29
N GLU A 100 -11.11 -25.35 -0.57
CA GLU A 100 -12.48 -25.84 -0.38
C GLU A 100 -13.32 -24.83 0.41
N HIS A 101 -12.82 -24.34 1.55
CA HIS A 101 -13.51 -23.33 2.35
C HIS A 101 -13.73 -22.02 1.58
N CYS A 102 -12.74 -21.57 0.80
CA CYS A 102 -12.90 -20.39 -0.06
C CYS A 102 -14.00 -20.60 -1.11
N ARG A 103 -14.12 -21.80 -1.68
CA ARG A 103 -15.19 -22.12 -2.63
C ARG A 103 -16.57 -22.12 -1.97
N GLU A 104 -16.69 -22.72 -0.79
CA GLU A 104 -17.96 -22.79 -0.04
C GLU A 104 -18.45 -21.40 0.38
N LEU A 105 -17.53 -20.54 0.81
CA LEU A 105 -17.83 -19.18 1.26
C LEU A 105 -17.84 -18.15 0.12
N VAL A 106 -17.63 -18.59 -1.13
CA VAL A 106 -17.56 -17.73 -2.33
C VAL A 106 -16.54 -16.60 -2.15
N LEU A 107 -15.39 -16.92 -1.55
CA LEU A 107 -14.29 -15.99 -1.33
C LEU A 107 -13.23 -16.13 -2.42
N THR A 108 -12.74 -15.01 -2.91
CA THR A 108 -11.59 -14.99 -3.83
C THR A 108 -10.33 -15.44 -3.10
N GLU A 109 -9.65 -16.45 -3.64
CA GLU A 109 -8.37 -16.93 -3.11
C GLU A 109 -7.32 -15.82 -3.12
N HIS A 110 -6.60 -15.66 -2.01
CA HIS A 110 -5.55 -14.65 -1.93
C HIS A 110 -4.24 -15.17 -2.54
N HIS A 111 -3.61 -14.40 -3.43
CA HIS A 111 -2.38 -14.81 -4.15
C HIS A 111 -1.22 -15.26 -3.22
N HIS A 112 -1.02 -14.61 -2.08
CA HIS A 112 -0.03 -15.05 -1.07
C HIS A 112 -0.37 -16.38 -0.35
N ALA A 113 -1.63 -16.83 -0.35
CA ALA A 113 -2.02 -18.13 0.22
C ALA A 113 -1.89 -19.28 -0.80
N MET A 114 -1.72 -18.95 -2.09
CA MET A 114 -1.54 -19.94 -3.14
C MET A 114 -0.10 -20.51 -3.13
N PRO A 115 0.09 -21.83 -3.14
CA PRO A 115 1.40 -22.45 -3.29
C PRO A 115 2.10 -21.98 -4.56
N ARG A 116 3.38 -21.63 -4.43
CA ARG A 116 4.19 -21.11 -5.56
C ARG A 116 4.19 -22.01 -6.80
N LYS A 117 4.09 -23.33 -6.62
CA LYS A 117 4.02 -24.30 -7.72
C LYS A 117 2.78 -24.07 -8.60
N ILE A 118 1.63 -23.79 -7.98
CA ILE A 118 0.36 -23.54 -8.67
C ILE A 118 0.40 -22.17 -9.34
N VAL A 119 0.90 -21.15 -8.65
CA VAL A 119 1.07 -19.81 -9.22
C VAL A 119 1.96 -19.85 -10.46
N LYS A 120 3.10 -20.56 -10.38
CA LYS A 120 4.03 -20.71 -11.51
C LYS A 120 3.37 -21.42 -12.69
N ALA A 121 2.69 -22.54 -12.46
CA ALA A 121 1.97 -23.25 -13.52
C ALA A 121 0.91 -22.36 -14.20
N ASN A 122 0.12 -21.61 -13.42
CA ASN A 122 -0.87 -20.68 -13.95
C ASN A 122 -0.21 -19.58 -14.79
N THR A 123 0.92 -19.03 -14.35
CA THR A 123 1.65 -18.01 -15.13
C THR A 123 2.23 -18.58 -16.43
N GLU A 124 2.67 -19.83 -16.45
CA GLU A 124 3.22 -20.47 -17.65
C GLU A 124 2.13 -20.75 -18.68
N VAL A 125 0.93 -21.14 -18.25
CA VAL A 125 -0.25 -21.25 -19.13
C VAL A 125 -0.66 -19.90 -19.71
N LEU A 126 -0.51 -18.83 -18.93
CA LEU A 126 -0.82 -17.45 -19.35
C LEU A 126 0.28 -16.79 -20.18
N LYS A 127 1.48 -17.39 -20.30
CA LYS A 127 2.53 -16.96 -21.25
C LYS A 127 2.21 -17.37 -22.68
N GLY A 128 0.98 -17.07 -23.13
CA GLY A 128 0.77 -16.76 -24.54
C GLY A 128 1.73 -15.63 -24.91
N SER A 129 2.34 -15.71 -26.11
CA SER A 129 3.37 -14.80 -26.62
C SER A 129 3.27 -13.40 -26.03
N GLN A 130 4.22 -13.03 -25.17
CA GLN A 130 4.36 -11.67 -24.69
C GLN A 130 4.54 -10.78 -25.92
N GLN A 131 3.45 -10.15 -26.39
CA GLN A 131 3.54 -9.17 -27.45
C GLN A 131 4.40 -8.03 -26.91
N THR A 132 5.41 -7.65 -27.67
CA THR A 132 6.23 -6.50 -27.33
C THR A 132 5.32 -5.28 -27.23
N LEU A 133 5.43 -4.54 -26.12
CA LEU A 133 4.66 -3.32 -25.86
C LEU A 133 5.01 -2.16 -26.82
N ASP A 134 5.85 -2.42 -27.82
CA ASP A 134 6.47 -1.44 -28.73
C ASP A 134 5.47 -0.69 -29.64
N GLY A 135 4.17 -1.00 -29.59
CA GLY A 135 3.13 -0.29 -30.36
C GLY A 135 1.83 0.04 -29.61
N VAL A 136 1.65 -0.42 -28.37
CA VAL A 136 0.35 -0.28 -27.66
C VAL A 136 0.31 0.97 -26.78
N PHE A 137 1.45 1.40 -26.24
CA PHE A 137 1.53 2.69 -25.58
C PHE A 137 2.00 3.73 -26.59
N GLN A 138 1.05 4.49 -27.15
CA GLN A 138 1.36 5.83 -27.60
C GLN A 138 1.97 6.54 -26.39
N ARG A 139 3.29 6.81 -26.41
CA ARG A 139 3.89 7.71 -25.44
C ARG A 139 3.07 8.99 -25.53
N ALA A 140 2.32 9.29 -24.48
CA ALA A 140 1.62 10.56 -24.38
C ALA A 140 2.66 11.62 -24.73
N ALA A 141 2.32 12.46 -25.71
CA ALA A 141 3.21 13.54 -26.14
C ALA A 141 3.72 14.26 -24.88
N PRO A 142 5.00 14.68 -24.85
CA PRO A 142 5.56 15.40 -23.71
C PRO A 142 4.56 16.46 -23.28
N LYS A 143 4.03 16.34 -22.06
CA LYS A 143 2.94 17.19 -21.59
C LYS A 143 3.39 18.63 -21.74
N GLU A 144 2.74 19.36 -22.64
CA GLU A 144 3.11 20.74 -22.92
C GLU A 144 3.02 21.54 -21.61
N PHE A 145 4.02 22.38 -21.37
CA PHE A 145 4.10 23.19 -20.18
C PHE A 145 2.98 24.24 -20.22
N SER A 146 1.82 23.92 -19.64
CA SER A 146 0.69 24.84 -19.52
C SER A 146 0.57 25.33 -18.08
N GLN A 147 0.09 26.57 -17.90
CA GLN A 147 -0.16 27.15 -16.58
C GLN A 147 -1.06 26.24 -15.72
N GLU A 148 -2.09 25.64 -16.33
CA GLU A 148 -3.01 24.71 -15.67
C GLU A 148 -2.31 23.44 -15.18
N SER A 149 -1.36 22.91 -15.97
CA SER A 149 -0.60 21.72 -15.59
C SER A 149 0.29 21.97 -14.38
N VAL A 150 0.92 23.15 -14.31
CA VAL A 150 1.75 23.57 -13.18
C VAL A 150 0.88 23.79 -11.94
N LEU A 151 -0.26 24.48 -12.11
CA LEU A 151 -1.20 24.71 -11.02
C LEU A 151 -1.69 23.39 -10.40
N LYS A 152 -2.08 22.42 -11.25
CA LYS A 152 -2.52 21.10 -10.81
C LYS A 152 -1.41 20.36 -10.04
N ALA A 153 -0.19 20.35 -10.56
CA ALA A 153 0.94 19.67 -9.91
C ALA A 153 1.29 20.29 -8.55
N VAL A 154 1.27 21.62 -8.44
CA VAL A 154 1.51 22.33 -7.16
C VAL A 154 0.40 22.05 -6.15
N ALA A 155 -0.86 22.01 -6.60
CA ALA A 155 -1.99 21.67 -5.73
C ALA A 155 -1.89 20.23 -5.20
N GLU A 156 -1.56 19.26 -6.07
CA GLU A 156 -1.33 17.86 -5.68
C GLU A 156 -0.17 17.74 -4.67
N PHE A 157 0.94 18.42 -4.90
CA PHE A 157 2.07 18.46 -3.96
C PHE A 157 1.66 18.96 -2.57
N VAL A 158 0.89 20.05 -2.51
CA VAL A 158 0.44 20.61 -1.23
C VAL A 158 -0.47 19.65 -0.46
N VAL A 159 -1.41 18.99 -1.14
CA VAL A 159 -2.39 18.09 -0.52
C VAL A 159 -1.77 16.74 -0.14
N CYS A 160 -0.93 16.17 -0.99
CA CYS A 160 -0.37 14.84 -0.77
C CYS A 160 0.75 14.82 0.29
N ASP A 161 1.51 15.92 0.39
CA ASP A 161 2.65 16.03 1.32
C ASP A 161 2.34 16.93 2.54
N ASP A 162 1.08 17.23 2.82
CA ASP A 162 0.60 18.06 3.93
C ASP A 162 1.36 19.41 4.08
N GLN A 163 1.69 20.03 2.95
CA GLN A 163 2.45 21.29 2.95
C GLN A 163 1.54 22.50 3.25
N SER A 164 2.14 23.59 3.75
CA SER A 164 1.41 24.85 3.90
C SER A 164 1.13 25.50 2.55
N LEU A 165 -0.07 26.07 2.37
CA LEU A 165 -0.42 26.87 1.18
C LEU A 165 0.56 28.04 0.93
N LEU A 166 1.25 28.52 1.97
CA LEU A 166 2.26 29.57 1.84
C LEU A 166 3.46 29.16 0.97
N VAL A 167 3.73 27.85 0.82
CA VAL A 167 4.80 27.34 -0.03
C VAL A 167 4.62 27.76 -1.49
N ALA A 168 3.37 27.82 -1.99
CA ALA A 168 3.10 28.26 -3.35
C ALA A 168 3.47 29.74 -3.60
N SER A 169 3.46 30.56 -2.55
CA SER A 169 3.85 31.98 -2.59
C SER A 169 5.35 32.20 -2.36
N ASN A 170 6.08 31.17 -1.93
CA ASN A 170 7.50 31.26 -1.62
C ASN A 170 8.32 31.49 -2.90
N ALA A 171 9.14 32.55 -2.91
CA ALA A 171 9.97 32.91 -4.06
C ALA A 171 10.98 31.80 -4.43
N SER A 172 11.58 31.13 -3.45
CA SER A 172 12.53 30.03 -3.69
C SER A 172 11.85 28.84 -4.34
N PHE A 173 10.65 28.47 -3.89
CA PHE A 173 9.87 27.39 -4.52
C PHE A 173 9.51 27.71 -5.96
N ARG A 174 9.09 28.95 -6.25
CA ARG A 174 8.82 29.40 -7.62
C ARG A 174 10.07 29.37 -8.49
N ASN A 175 11.23 29.76 -7.95
CA ASN A 175 12.50 29.67 -8.66
C ASN A 175 12.86 28.21 -8.98
N CYS A 176 12.58 27.27 -8.08
CA CYS A 176 12.74 25.84 -8.37
C CYS A 176 11.84 25.37 -9.51
N LEU A 177 10.56 25.78 -9.53
CA LEU A 177 9.65 25.46 -10.65
C LEU A 177 10.13 26.03 -11.99
N VAL A 178 10.72 27.23 -11.99
CA VAL A 178 11.29 27.85 -13.20
C VAL A 178 12.58 27.14 -13.64
N ALA A 179 13.40 26.69 -12.68
CA ALA A 179 14.63 25.95 -12.95
C ALA A 179 14.35 24.53 -13.47
N MET A 180 13.28 23.90 -13.01
CA MET A 180 12.82 22.59 -13.50
C MET A 180 12.27 22.74 -14.92
N ARG A 181 13.10 22.41 -15.92
CA ARG A 181 12.68 22.39 -17.32
C ARG A 181 11.79 21.17 -17.60
N PRO A 182 10.86 21.24 -18.56
CA PRO A 182 10.02 20.10 -18.97
C PRO A 182 10.78 18.92 -19.60
N LYS A 183 12.12 18.96 -19.63
CA LYS A 183 12.99 17.86 -20.09
C LYS A 183 13.80 17.22 -18.96
N SER A 184 13.59 17.62 -17.71
CA SER A 184 14.24 17.00 -16.56
C SER A 184 13.80 15.54 -16.46
N ILE A 185 14.77 14.63 -16.40
CA ILE A 185 14.53 13.21 -16.13
C ILE A 185 14.63 12.95 -14.63
N THR A 186 14.09 11.82 -14.15
CA THR A 186 14.13 11.46 -12.71
C THR A 186 15.56 11.46 -12.15
N ALA A 187 16.56 11.16 -12.99
CA ALA A 187 17.97 11.17 -12.59
C ALA A 187 18.55 12.57 -12.34
N ASP A 188 17.90 13.63 -12.83
CA ASP A 188 18.33 15.02 -12.62
C ASP A 188 17.87 15.56 -11.24
N PHE A 189 16.97 14.85 -10.55
CA PHE A 189 16.46 15.28 -9.27
C PHE A 189 17.45 14.89 -8.16
N PRO A 190 17.92 15.86 -7.35
CA PRO A 190 18.83 15.55 -6.27
C PRO A 190 18.13 14.70 -5.21
N SER A 191 18.82 13.67 -4.70
CA SER A 191 18.34 12.89 -3.57
C SER A 191 18.43 13.70 -2.26
N THR A 192 17.75 13.23 -1.22
CA THR A 192 17.88 13.81 0.14
C THR A 192 19.34 13.86 0.60
N HIS A 193 20.13 12.85 0.23
CA HIS A 193 21.55 12.81 0.55
C HIS A 193 22.32 13.92 -0.17
N ASP A 194 22.08 14.12 -1.47
CA ASP A 194 22.77 15.13 -2.27
C ASP A 194 22.51 16.54 -1.74
N VAL A 195 21.25 16.84 -1.39
CA VAL A 195 20.87 18.14 -0.80
C VAL A 195 21.55 18.33 0.56
N SER A 196 21.58 17.30 1.41
CA SER A 196 22.23 17.37 2.73
C SER A 196 23.73 17.61 2.62
N VAL A 197 24.40 16.92 1.70
CA VAL A 197 25.83 17.08 1.45
C VAL A 197 26.11 18.48 0.93
N TYR A 198 25.31 18.95 -0.05
CA TYR A 198 25.44 20.30 -0.60
C TYR A 198 25.33 21.37 0.49
N ILE A 199 24.31 21.33 1.34
CA ILE A 199 24.12 22.28 2.44
C ILE A 199 25.33 22.26 3.40
N HIS A 200 25.78 21.06 3.79
CA HIS A 200 26.93 20.94 4.69
C HIS A 200 28.20 21.53 4.07
N THR A 201 28.49 21.19 2.82
CA THR A 201 29.67 21.71 2.11
C THR A 201 29.61 23.23 1.94
N ASP A 202 28.45 23.79 1.59
CA ASP A 202 28.29 25.23 1.42
C ASP A 202 28.44 25.97 2.76
N PHE A 203 27.90 25.40 3.84
CA PHE A 203 28.07 25.93 5.20
C PHE A 203 29.53 25.94 5.65
N VAL A 204 30.28 24.85 5.43
CA VAL A 204 31.72 24.79 5.76
C VAL A 204 32.50 25.85 5.00
N LYS A 205 32.26 25.99 3.68
CA LYS A 205 32.90 27.04 2.86
C LYS A 205 32.61 28.46 3.38
N TYR A 206 31.37 28.70 3.82
CA TYR A 206 30.99 29.97 4.41
C TYR A 206 31.75 30.24 5.72
N MET A 207 31.92 29.22 6.57
CA MET A 207 32.67 29.34 7.82
C MET A 207 34.17 29.53 7.62
N ASP A 208 34.77 28.87 6.62
CA ASP A 208 36.20 28.98 6.30
C ASP A 208 36.56 30.33 5.63
N GLY A 209 35.57 31.04 5.08
CA GLY A 209 35.73 32.34 4.44
C GLY A 209 35.53 33.55 5.37
N LEU A 210 35.22 33.31 6.66
CA LEU A 210 35.09 34.31 7.72
C LEU A 210 36.40 34.47 8.50
#